data_AF-A0A2A6D3X5-F1
#
_entry.id   AF-A0A2A6D3X5-F1
#
_cell.length_a   1.000
_cell.length_b   1.000
_cell.length_c   1.000
_cell.angle_alpha   90.00
_cell.angle_beta   90.00
_cell.angle_gamma   90.00
#
_symmetry.space_group_name_H-M   'P 1'
#
loop_
_entity.id
_entity.type
_entity.pdbx_description
1 polymer ?
#
loop_
_entity_poly.entity_id
_entity_poly.type
_entity_poly.pdbx_seq_one_letter_code
_entity_poly.pdbx_strand_id
1 'polypeptide(L)'
;MAVQYDHDWEDPRLAVEGFVTNYIVARLAREDLEWREAPDVPVGADNEHNAMRTMCEIFEERRQEELLELSKDLEDTNNLHFARYSEVVKEFSVNDTDIPNEMTYGRMVGLIAFAGLMCVERAKEGNRRDVGQIALYTSKIIDSGIRLTWIESMRSWANLMMDEYQARFMEMAVAVGMRRNGVSRRPNGVAPPPRPPTQSSSSSRPSRRSSLLFAVGSVAIVGSFVAYRALMKSH
;
A
#
# COMPACT_ATOMS: atom_id res chain seq x y z
N MET A 1 27.22 6.64 -21.86
CA MET A 1 26.13 7.64 -21.93
C MET A 1 25.02 7.11 -21.05
N ALA A 2 24.54 7.88 -20.08
CA ALA A 2 23.36 7.47 -19.33
C ALA A 2 22.16 7.52 -20.29
N VAL A 3 21.41 6.43 -20.41
CA VAL A 3 20.14 6.44 -21.14
C VAL A 3 19.18 7.28 -20.30
N GLN A 4 18.64 8.34 -20.88
CA GLN A 4 17.61 9.15 -20.26
C GLN A 4 16.26 8.62 -20.72
N TYR A 5 15.43 8.21 -19.76
CA TYR A 5 14.06 7.79 -19.99
C TYR A 5 13.12 9.00 -19.81
N ASP A 6 12.01 9.03 -20.55
CA ASP A 6 11.01 10.09 -20.40
C ASP A 6 10.22 9.90 -19.10
N HIS A 7 10.04 8.64 -18.69
CA HIS A 7 9.39 8.27 -17.45
C HIS A 7 10.20 7.22 -16.66
N ASP A 8 10.17 7.28 -15.32
CA ASP A 8 10.98 6.39 -14.49
C ASP A 8 10.54 4.91 -14.54
N TRP A 9 9.26 4.64 -14.83
CA TRP A 9 8.75 3.29 -15.08
C TRP A 9 9.20 2.67 -16.39
N GLU A 10 9.94 3.41 -17.23
CA GLU A 10 10.60 2.88 -18.43
C GLU A 10 12.03 2.43 -18.15
N ASP A 11 12.61 2.79 -17.00
CA ASP A 11 13.93 2.31 -16.58
C ASP A 11 13.86 0.79 -16.33
N PRO A 12 14.66 -0.04 -17.03
CA PRO A 12 14.67 -1.49 -16.85
C PRO A 12 14.95 -1.94 -15.41
N ARG A 13 15.65 -1.12 -14.61
CA ARG A 13 15.89 -1.41 -13.19
C ARG A 13 14.60 -1.37 -12.37
N LEU A 14 13.63 -0.57 -12.82
CA LEU A 14 12.32 -0.37 -12.19
C LEU A 14 11.22 -1.11 -12.95
N ALA A 15 11.57 -2.15 -13.72
CA ALA A 15 10.60 -3.02 -14.36
C ALA A 15 9.70 -3.68 -13.31
N VAL A 16 8.39 -3.64 -13.55
CA VAL A 16 7.34 -4.19 -12.67
C VAL A 16 7.62 -5.64 -12.27
N GLU A 17 8.14 -6.43 -13.21
CA GLU A 17 8.48 -7.84 -13.00
C GLU A 17 9.48 -8.03 -11.86
N GLY A 18 10.44 -7.09 -11.70
CA GLY A 18 11.40 -7.06 -10.61
C GLY A 18 10.70 -6.89 -9.27
N PHE A 19 9.77 -5.93 -9.15
CA PHE A 19 9.00 -5.69 -7.93
C PHE A 19 8.14 -6.88 -7.53
N VAL A 20 7.40 -7.45 -8.49
CA VAL A 20 6.53 -8.61 -8.25
C VAL A 20 7.35 -9.81 -7.80
N THR A 21 8.42 -10.13 -8.52
CA THR A 21 9.29 -11.28 -8.21
C THR A 21 9.95 -11.09 -6.85
N ASN A 22 10.52 -9.90 -6.60
CA ASN A 22 11.19 -9.57 -5.35
C ASN A 22 10.24 -9.73 -4.15
N TYR A 23 9.00 -9.25 -4.26
CA TYR A 23 8.02 -9.39 -3.20
C TYR A 23 7.61 -10.85 -2.97
N ILE A 24 7.28 -11.60 -4.03
CA ILE A 24 6.85 -13.00 -3.91
C ILE A 24 7.94 -13.84 -3.24
N VAL A 25 9.20 -13.70 -3.67
CA VAL A 25 10.34 -14.40 -3.05
C VAL A 25 10.44 -14.07 -1.57
N ALA A 26 10.38 -12.78 -1.21
CA ALA A 26 10.45 -12.35 0.17
C ALA A 26 9.26 -12.86 1.00
N ARG A 27 8.05 -12.89 0.43
CA ARG A 27 6.83 -13.32 1.12
C ARG A 27 6.80 -14.82 1.37
N LEU A 28 7.25 -15.63 0.40
CA LEU A 28 7.40 -17.09 0.54
C LEU A 28 8.42 -17.45 1.61
N ALA A 29 9.55 -16.74 1.66
CA ALA A 29 10.61 -16.98 2.63
C ALA A 29 10.14 -16.81 4.09
N ARG A 30 9.10 -16.00 4.35
CA ARG A 30 8.52 -15.87 5.70
C ARG A 30 7.82 -17.13 6.21
N GLU A 31 7.48 -18.04 5.31
CA GLU A 31 6.78 -19.31 5.58
C GLU A 31 7.72 -20.51 5.38
N ASP A 32 9.04 -20.28 5.32
CA ASP A 32 10.05 -21.27 4.99
C ASP A 32 9.82 -21.96 3.63
N LEU A 33 9.21 -21.22 2.69
CA LEU A 33 8.98 -21.66 1.30
C LEU A 33 9.97 -20.99 0.35
N GLU A 34 10.33 -21.71 -0.72
CA GLU A 34 11.32 -21.28 -1.70
C GLU A 34 10.73 -21.37 -3.12
N TRP A 35 10.88 -20.30 -3.90
CA TRP A 35 10.62 -20.30 -5.33
C TRP A 35 11.94 -20.36 -6.09
N ARG A 36 12.35 -21.58 -6.47
CA ARG A 36 13.66 -21.86 -7.08
C ARG A 36 13.79 -21.37 -8.51
N GLU A 37 12.67 -21.33 -9.22
CA GLU A 37 12.58 -20.90 -10.61
C GLU A 37 12.33 -19.40 -10.74
N ALA A 38 12.45 -18.64 -9.64
CA ALA A 38 12.29 -17.19 -9.65
C ALA A 38 13.32 -16.55 -10.60
N PRO A 39 12.91 -15.64 -11.49
CA PRO A 39 13.84 -14.92 -12.35
C PRO A 39 14.72 -13.97 -11.53
N ASP A 40 15.90 -13.66 -12.06
CA ASP A 40 16.81 -12.70 -11.44
C ASP A 40 16.18 -11.32 -11.38
N VAL A 41 16.22 -10.69 -10.21
CA VAL A 41 15.72 -9.33 -10.00
C VAL A 41 16.75 -8.32 -10.55
N PRO A 42 16.33 -7.30 -11.34
CA PRO A 42 17.23 -6.28 -11.84
C PRO A 42 18.02 -5.59 -10.73
N VAL A 43 19.31 -5.36 -10.98
CA VAL A 43 20.23 -4.71 -10.03
C VAL A 43 19.99 -3.20 -10.02
N GLY A 44 20.04 -2.59 -8.82
CA GLY A 44 20.05 -1.13 -8.66
C GLY A 44 18.70 -0.49 -8.39
N ALA A 45 17.74 -1.26 -7.86
CA ALA A 45 16.44 -0.78 -7.38
C ALA A 45 16.13 -1.29 -5.95
N ASP A 46 17.17 -1.53 -5.13
CA ASP A 46 17.02 -2.14 -3.81
C ASP A 46 16.15 -1.31 -2.85
N ASN A 47 16.21 0.02 -2.94
CA ASN A 47 15.42 0.91 -2.10
C ASN A 47 13.93 0.82 -2.46
N GLU A 48 13.63 0.84 -3.75
CA GLU A 48 12.28 0.74 -4.30
C GLU A 48 11.67 -0.64 -4.01
N HIS A 49 12.46 -1.71 -4.15
CA HIS A 49 12.05 -3.06 -3.76
C HIS A 49 11.76 -3.15 -2.25
N ASN A 50 12.62 -2.57 -1.40
CA ASN A 50 12.41 -2.52 0.04
C ASN A 50 11.11 -1.77 0.40
N ALA A 51 10.88 -0.62 -0.23
CA ALA A 51 9.67 0.16 -0.06
C ALA A 51 8.42 -0.63 -0.40
N MET A 52 8.42 -1.27 -1.58
CA MET A 52 7.32 -2.10 -2.03
C MET A 52 7.03 -3.23 -1.04
N ARG A 53 8.07 -3.91 -0.54
CA ARG A 53 7.90 -4.96 0.48
C ARG A 53 7.16 -4.45 1.71
N THR A 54 7.56 -3.31 2.24
CA THR A 54 6.88 -2.73 3.42
C THR A 54 5.46 -2.29 3.12
N MET A 55 5.21 -1.65 1.98
CA MET A 55 3.84 -1.25 1.63
C MET A 55 2.92 -2.45 1.50
N CYS A 56 3.39 -3.53 0.87
CA CYS A 56 2.61 -4.76 0.74
C CYS A 56 2.44 -5.47 2.10
N GLU A 57 3.45 -5.49 2.98
CA GLU A 57 3.31 -5.98 4.37
C GLU A 57 2.20 -5.24 5.12
N ILE A 58 2.24 -3.90 5.12
CA ILE A 58 1.22 -3.06 5.76
C ILE A 58 -0.16 -3.31 5.14
N PHE A 59 -0.23 -3.51 3.83
CA PHE A 59 -1.49 -3.80 3.14
C PHE A 59 -2.05 -5.16 3.54
N GLU A 60 -1.22 -6.22 3.56
CA GLU A 60 -1.60 -7.56 4.01
C GLU A 60 -2.12 -7.53 5.45
N GLU A 61 -1.38 -6.92 6.38
CA GLU A 61 -1.79 -6.83 7.79
C GLU A 61 -3.16 -6.17 7.98
N ARG A 62 -3.46 -5.15 7.17
CA ARG A 62 -4.73 -4.41 7.26
C ARG A 62 -5.90 -5.12 6.59
N ARG A 63 -5.65 -6.05 5.66
CA ARG A 63 -6.68 -6.61 4.78
C ARG A 63 -6.60 -8.11 4.56
N GLN A 64 -5.92 -8.82 5.46
CA GLN A 64 -5.67 -10.23 5.32
C GLN A 64 -6.95 -11.04 5.09
N GLU A 65 -8.02 -10.76 5.82
CA GLU A 65 -9.31 -11.46 5.68
C GLU A 65 -9.94 -11.25 4.28
N GLU A 66 -9.90 -10.02 3.75
CA GLU A 66 -10.42 -9.71 2.42
C GLU A 66 -9.61 -10.41 1.33
N LEU A 67 -8.28 -10.43 1.47
CA LEU A 67 -7.38 -11.10 0.54
C LEU A 67 -7.58 -12.63 0.53
N LEU A 68 -7.79 -13.23 1.71
CA LEU A 68 -8.09 -14.66 1.86
C LEU A 68 -9.49 -15.02 1.37
N GLU A 69 -10.47 -14.13 1.48
CA GLU A 69 -11.78 -14.39 0.87
C GLU A 69 -11.69 -14.34 -0.66
N LEU A 70 -10.91 -13.41 -1.19
CA LEU A 70 -10.68 -13.30 -2.64
C LEU A 70 -9.88 -14.48 -3.21
N SER A 71 -8.97 -15.08 -2.42
CA SER A 71 -8.19 -16.25 -2.87
C SER A 71 -9.07 -17.46 -3.17
N LYS A 72 -10.14 -17.66 -2.40
CA LYS A 72 -11.09 -18.76 -2.58
C LYS A 72 -11.73 -18.76 -3.97
N ASP A 73 -11.95 -17.59 -4.56
CA ASP A 73 -12.50 -17.48 -5.91
C ASP A 73 -11.55 -18.06 -6.99
N LEU A 74 -10.27 -18.26 -6.66
CA LEU A 74 -9.27 -18.90 -7.52
C LEU A 74 -9.01 -20.38 -7.16
N GLU A 75 -9.40 -20.85 -5.97
CA GLU A 75 -9.12 -22.21 -5.48
C GLU A 75 -9.85 -23.30 -6.29
N ASP A 76 -11.07 -23.05 -6.75
CA ASP A 76 -11.93 -24.04 -7.43
C ASP A 76 -11.50 -24.44 -8.85
N THR A 77 -10.36 -23.94 -9.34
CA THR A 77 -9.94 -24.15 -10.73
C THR A 77 -8.66 -24.99 -10.79
N ASN A 78 -8.76 -26.22 -11.32
CA ASN A 78 -7.61 -27.13 -11.51
C ASN A 78 -6.47 -26.56 -12.39
N ASN A 79 -6.70 -25.46 -13.11
CA ASN A 79 -5.68 -24.76 -13.88
C ASN A 79 -5.88 -23.25 -13.76
N LEU A 80 -4.86 -22.53 -13.28
CA LEU A 80 -4.88 -21.07 -13.24
C LEU A 80 -4.66 -20.49 -14.64
N HIS A 81 -5.68 -19.83 -15.18
CA HIS A 81 -5.60 -19.12 -16.47
C HIS A 81 -5.67 -17.62 -16.28
N PHE A 82 -4.99 -16.87 -17.16
CA PHE A 82 -4.93 -15.40 -17.11
C PHE A 82 -6.31 -14.74 -17.05
N ALA A 83 -7.28 -15.22 -17.84
CA ALA A 83 -8.64 -14.66 -17.85
C ALA A 83 -9.28 -14.72 -16.47
N ARG A 84 -9.24 -15.89 -15.82
CA ARG A 84 -9.79 -16.08 -14.46
C ARG A 84 -9.07 -15.23 -13.43
N TYR A 85 -7.73 -15.21 -13.47
CA TYR A 85 -6.94 -14.35 -12.59
C TYR A 85 -7.33 -12.88 -12.76
N SER A 86 -7.43 -12.41 -14.01
CA SER A 86 -7.78 -11.03 -14.33
C SER A 86 -9.18 -10.65 -13.86
N GLU A 87 -10.14 -11.57 -13.89
CA GLU A 87 -11.50 -11.33 -13.40
C GLU A 87 -11.53 -11.12 -11.90
N VAL A 88 -10.84 -11.98 -11.15
CA VAL A 88 -10.77 -11.88 -9.68
C VAL A 88 -10.06 -10.59 -9.27
N VAL A 89 -8.91 -10.27 -9.90
CA VAL A 89 -8.17 -9.08 -9.51
C VAL A 89 -8.76 -7.77 -10.05
N LYS A 90 -9.76 -7.81 -10.93
CA LYS A 90 -10.54 -6.60 -11.29
C LYS A 90 -11.27 -6.02 -10.10
N GLU A 91 -11.55 -6.80 -9.05
CA GLU A 91 -12.18 -6.31 -7.82
C GLU A 91 -11.34 -5.21 -7.14
N PHE A 92 -10.01 -5.21 -7.33
CA PHE A 92 -9.13 -4.11 -6.88
C PHE A 92 -9.34 -2.78 -7.62
N SER A 93 -10.15 -2.74 -8.68
CA SER A 93 -10.39 -1.54 -9.52
C SER A 93 -11.55 -0.69 -9.05
N VAL A 94 -12.42 -1.20 -8.17
CA VAL A 94 -13.76 -0.64 -7.96
C VAL A 94 -13.71 0.40 -6.83
N ASN A 95 -13.22 1.58 -7.16
CA ASN A 95 -13.57 2.80 -6.43
C ASN A 95 -14.63 3.54 -7.25
N ASP A 96 -15.75 3.92 -6.62
CA ASP A 96 -16.89 4.61 -7.27
C ASP A 96 -16.56 5.97 -7.90
N THR A 97 -15.31 6.45 -7.77
CA THR A 97 -14.89 7.81 -8.14
C THR A 97 -13.77 7.88 -9.18
N ASP A 98 -13.13 6.75 -9.52
CA ASP A 98 -11.86 6.76 -10.25
C ASP A 98 -12.02 6.38 -11.73
N ILE A 99 -11.05 6.78 -12.55
CA ILE A 99 -10.97 6.42 -13.97
C ILE A 99 -11.03 4.88 -14.07
N PRO A 100 -11.92 4.30 -14.88
CA PRO A 100 -12.03 2.86 -15.01
C PRO A 100 -10.68 2.25 -15.36
N ASN A 101 -10.22 1.33 -14.50
CA ASN A 101 -8.92 0.66 -14.62
C ASN A 101 -7.68 1.51 -14.32
N GLU A 102 -7.80 2.64 -13.61
CA GLU A 102 -6.62 3.38 -13.12
C GLU A 102 -5.71 2.47 -12.29
N MET A 103 -4.40 2.51 -12.60
CA MET A 103 -3.37 1.88 -11.77
C MET A 103 -2.91 2.85 -10.68
N THR A 104 -3.70 2.98 -9.61
CA THR A 104 -3.28 3.74 -8.42
C THR A 104 -2.18 2.99 -7.66
N TYR A 105 -1.42 3.69 -6.81
CA TYR A 105 -0.43 3.04 -5.94
C TYR A 105 -1.08 2.00 -5.02
N GLY A 106 -2.24 2.32 -4.43
CA GLY A 106 -2.97 1.39 -3.58
C GLY A 106 -3.41 0.13 -4.32
N ARG A 107 -3.88 0.27 -5.57
CA ARG A 107 -4.21 -0.87 -6.42
C ARG A 107 -2.99 -1.72 -6.72
N MET A 108 -1.89 -1.10 -7.16
CA MET A 108 -0.64 -1.81 -7.45
C MET A 108 -0.12 -2.59 -6.24
N VAL A 109 -0.04 -1.94 -5.07
CA VAL A 109 0.37 -2.57 -3.81
C VAL A 109 -0.55 -3.72 -3.44
N GLY A 110 -1.87 -3.53 -3.57
CA GLY A 110 -2.86 -4.57 -3.30
C GLY A 110 -2.74 -5.78 -4.23
N LEU A 111 -2.49 -5.57 -5.51
CA LEU A 111 -2.26 -6.63 -6.49
C LEU A 111 -1.00 -7.45 -6.17
N ILE A 112 0.10 -6.79 -5.80
CA ILE A 112 1.36 -7.44 -5.44
C ILE A 112 1.21 -8.21 -4.12
N ALA A 113 0.58 -7.62 -3.12
CA ALA A 113 0.26 -8.27 -1.85
C ALA A 113 -0.59 -9.53 -2.05
N PHE A 114 -1.69 -9.41 -2.80
CA PHE A 114 -2.55 -10.55 -3.13
C PHE A 114 -1.80 -11.66 -3.87
N ALA A 115 -0.95 -11.30 -4.83
CA ALA A 115 -0.11 -12.26 -5.53
C ALA A 115 0.84 -13.01 -4.59
N GLY A 116 1.49 -12.32 -3.66
CA GLY A 116 2.35 -12.93 -2.64
C GLY A 116 1.60 -13.93 -1.77
N LEU A 117 0.42 -13.56 -1.26
CA LEU A 117 -0.44 -14.44 -0.49
C LEU A 117 -0.87 -15.69 -1.29
N MET A 118 -1.35 -15.50 -2.52
CA MET A 118 -1.72 -16.60 -3.40
C MET A 118 -0.56 -17.56 -3.66
N CYS A 119 0.64 -17.03 -3.89
CA CYS A 119 1.84 -17.84 -4.09
C CYS A 119 2.16 -18.69 -2.87
N VAL A 120 1.96 -18.16 -1.65
CA VAL A 120 2.12 -18.93 -0.40
C VAL A 120 1.14 -20.09 -0.35
N GLU A 121 -0.15 -19.85 -0.58
CA GLU A 121 -1.18 -20.91 -0.55
C GLU A 121 -0.90 -21.98 -1.60
N ARG A 122 -0.62 -21.59 -2.86
CA ARG A 122 -0.26 -22.55 -3.93
C ARG A 122 1.01 -23.32 -3.63
N ALA A 123 2.02 -22.69 -3.05
CA ALA A 123 3.25 -23.37 -2.67
C ALA A 123 3.02 -24.38 -1.53
N LYS A 124 2.16 -24.07 -0.55
CA LYS A 124 1.75 -24.99 0.53
C LYS A 124 0.98 -26.20 0.01
N GLU A 125 0.17 -26.02 -1.02
CA GLU A 125 -0.56 -27.09 -1.71
C GLU A 125 0.33 -27.96 -2.64
N GLY A 126 1.59 -27.56 -2.87
CA GLY A 126 2.50 -28.22 -3.81
C GLY A 126 2.34 -27.77 -5.26
N ASN A 127 1.48 -26.79 -5.55
CA ASN A 127 1.21 -26.21 -6.86
C ASN A 127 2.26 -25.15 -7.26
N ARG A 128 3.55 -25.49 -7.18
CA ARG A 128 4.67 -24.54 -7.39
C ARG A 128 4.71 -23.91 -8.79
N ARG A 129 4.15 -24.59 -9.80
CA ARG A 129 4.06 -24.05 -11.18
C ARG A 129 3.21 -22.79 -11.25
N ASP A 130 2.20 -22.69 -10.38
CA ASP A 130 1.27 -21.57 -10.37
C ASP A 130 1.95 -20.31 -9.85
N VAL A 131 2.97 -20.42 -9.01
CA VAL A 131 3.74 -19.26 -8.49
C VAL A 131 4.29 -18.41 -9.63
N GLY A 132 4.92 -19.05 -10.62
CA GLY A 132 5.45 -18.34 -11.79
C GLY A 132 4.36 -17.76 -12.70
N GLN A 133 3.23 -18.45 -12.82
CA GLN A 133 2.10 -17.94 -13.60
C GLN A 133 1.44 -16.73 -12.92
N ILE A 134 1.24 -16.78 -11.60
CA ILE A 134 0.74 -15.66 -10.80
C ILE A 134 1.66 -14.46 -11.00
N ALA A 135 2.97 -14.62 -10.79
CA ALA A 135 3.95 -13.54 -10.96
C ALA A 135 3.88 -12.91 -12.37
N LEU A 136 3.78 -13.73 -13.41
CA LEU A 136 3.65 -13.26 -14.80
C LEU A 136 2.35 -12.48 -15.02
N TYR A 137 1.23 -13.02 -14.56
CA TYR A 137 -0.08 -12.41 -14.75
C TYR A 137 -0.21 -11.09 -13.98
N THR A 138 0.26 -11.05 -12.73
CA THR A 138 0.30 -9.84 -11.91
C THR A 138 1.15 -8.76 -12.58
N SER A 139 2.36 -9.12 -13.03
CA SER A 139 3.27 -8.17 -13.70
C SER A 139 2.64 -7.58 -14.95
N LYS A 140 2.02 -8.43 -15.79
CA LYS A 140 1.35 -7.99 -17.01
C LYS A 140 0.18 -7.03 -16.74
N ILE A 141 -0.62 -7.29 -15.72
CA ILE A 141 -1.76 -6.44 -15.35
C ILE A 141 -1.28 -5.09 -14.85
N ILE A 142 -0.23 -5.07 -14.01
CA ILE A 142 0.33 -3.84 -13.47
C ILE A 142 1.01 -3.02 -14.57
N ASP A 143 1.91 -3.62 -15.36
CA ASP A 143 2.62 -2.92 -16.45
C ASP A 143 1.64 -2.32 -17.46
N SER A 144 0.59 -3.07 -17.86
CA SER A 144 -0.45 -2.55 -18.74
C SER A 144 -1.18 -1.36 -18.12
N GLY A 145 -1.53 -1.43 -16.83
CA GLY A 145 -2.19 -0.34 -16.13
C GLY A 145 -1.30 0.92 -16.01
N ILE A 146 -0.03 0.75 -15.67
CA ILE A 146 0.95 1.84 -15.60
C ILE A 146 1.05 2.56 -16.95
N ARG A 147 1.29 1.82 -18.03
CA ARG A 147 1.44 2.38 -19.38
C ARG A 147 0.21 3.15 -19.84
N LEU A 148 -0.97 2.71 -19.42
CA LEU A 148 -2.22 3.35 -19.81
C LEU A 148 -2.54 4.60 -18.97
N THR A 149 -2.19 4.63 -17.69
CA THR A 149 -2.78 5.63 -16.76
C THR A 149 -1.79 6.49 -16.00
N TRP A 150 -0.51 6.11 -15.85
CA TRP A 150 0.44 6.87 -15.02
C TRP A 150 0.82 8.22 -15.62
N ILE A 151 0.87 8.32 -16.94
CA ILE A 151 1.13 9.58 -17.65
C ILE A 151 0.04 10.60 -17.31
N GLU A 152 -1.23 10.23 -17.47
CA GLU A 152 -2.38 11.12 -17.24
C GLU A 152 -2.54 11.50 -15.77
N SER A 153 -2.23 10.57 -14.86
CA SER A 153 -2.31 10.78 -13.40
C SER A 153 -1.05 11.37 -12.78
N MET A 154 -0.01 11.67 -13.58
CA MET A 154 1.29 12.18 -13.13
C MET A 154 1.92 11.33 -12.01
N ARG A 155 1.73 10.01 -12.07
CA ARG A 155 2.33 9.05 -11.12
C ARG A 155 3.72 8.66 -11.59
N SER A 156 4.55 8.19 -10.66
CA SER A 156 5.91 7.70 -10.94
C SER A 156 6.40 6.85 -9.78
N TRP A 157 7.47 6.07 -9.98
CA TRP A 157 8.11 5.34 -8.87
C TRP A 157 8.70 6.30 -7.85
N ALA A 158 9.31 7.41 -8.28
CA ALA A 158 9.83 8.43 -7.38
C ALA A 158 8.74 9.03 -6.49
N ASN A 159 7.54 9.28 -7.03
CA ASN A 159 6.41 9.80 -6.27
C ASN A 159 5.92 8.78 -5.23
N LEU A 160 5.85 7.49 -5.60
CA LEU A 160 5.55 6.40 -4.67
C LEU A 160 6.53 6.38 -3.48
N MET A 161 7.83 6.52 -3.76
CA MET A 161 8.87 6.55 -2.71
C MET A 161 8.67 7.73 -1.76
N MET A 162 8.34 8.91 -2.29
CA MET A 162 8.06 10.09 -1.46
C MET A 162 6.86 9.88 -0.54
N ASP A 163 5.80 9.23 -1.03
CA ASP A 163 4.62 8.89 -0.23
C ASP A 163 4.95 7.91 0.90
N GLU A 164 5.77 6.88 0.63
CA GLU A 164 6.23 5.94 1.66
C GLU A 164 7.07 6.63 2.74
N TYR A 165 8.01 7.49 2.34
CA TYR A 165 8.83 8.28 3.27
C TYR A 165 7.94 9.16 4.15
N GLN A 166 6.90 9.79 3.60
CA GLN A 166 5.95 10.58 4.39
C GLN A 166 5.15 9.71 5.36
N ALA A 167 4.65 8.55 4.92
CA ALA A 167 3.90 7.63 5.77
C ALA A 167 4.74 7.15 6.97
N ARG A 168 5.97 6.68 6.71
CA ARG A 168 6.92 6.26 7.76
C ARG A 168 7.32 7.41 8.67
N PHE A 169 7.57 8.60 8.12
CA PHE A 169 7.86 9.78 8.92
C PHE A 169 6.69 10.16 9.84
N MET A 170 5.45 10.06 9.37
CA MET A 170 4.25 10.30 10.19
C MET A 170 4.08 9.24 11.28
N GLU A 171 4.29 7.96 10.99
CA GLU A 171 4.23 6.88 12.01
C GLU A 171 5.30 7.08 13.10
N MET A 172 6.53 7.43 12.71
CA MET A 172 7.60 7.76 13.65
C MET A 172 7.28 9.00 14.49
N ALA A 173 6.73 10.05 13.88
CA ALA A 173 6.34 11.27 14.59
C ALA A 173 5.21 11.01 15.62
N VAL A 174 4.25 10.14 15.30
CA VAL A 174 3.19 9.70 16.21
C VAL A 174 3.76 8.87 17.36
N ALA A 175 4.65 7.92 17.08
CA ALA A 175 5.30 7.08 18.09
C ALA A 175 6.17 7.90 19.07
N VAL A 176 6.86 8.94 18.58
CA VAL A 176 7.64 9.88 19.40
C VAL A 176 6.72 10.85 20.17
N GLY A 177 5.60 11.27 19.56
CA GLY A 177 4.59 12.13 20.18
C GLY A 177 3.89 11.48 21.37
N MET A 178 3.64 10.17 21.33
CA MET A 178 3.05 9.42 22.46
C MET A 178 4.01 9.28 23.66
N ARG A 179 5.34 9.32 23.47
CA ARG A 179 6.30 9.25 24.59
C ARG A 179 6.36 10.53 25.43
N ARG A 180 5.83 11.68 24.97
CA ARG A 180 5.90 12.95 25.72
C ARG A 180 4.74 13.21 26.68
N ASN A 181 3.64 12.44 26.62
CA ASN A 181 2.48 12.66 27.49
C ASN A 181 2.41 11.74 28.73
N GLY A 182 3.49 11.00 29.02
CA GLY A 182 3.57 10.03 30.11
C GLY A 182 4.41 10.47 31.31
N VAL A 183 4.45 11.75 31.71
CA VAL A 183 4.97 12.15 33.04
C VAL A 183 4.12 13.30 33.59
N SER A 184 3.04 12.96 34.28
CA SER A 184 2.42 13.83 35.27
C SER A 184 2.68 13.27 36.67
N ARG A 185 3.65 13.88 37.36
CA ARG A 185 3.70 13.94 38.83
C ARG A 185 4.37 15.26 39.21
N ARG A 186 3.56 16.31 39.38
CA ARG A 186 3.96 17.47 40.19
C ARG A 186 3.99 17.04 41.65
N PRO A 187 5.08 17.24 42.40
CA PRO A 187 5.00 17.28 43.84
C PRO A 187 4.57 18.69 44.30
N ASN A 188 3.67 18.66 45.27
CA ASN A 188 3.22 19.69 46.20
C ASN A 188 3.99 21.02 46.27
N GLY A 189 3.20 22.11 46.24
CA GLY A 189 3.24 23.11 47.30
C GLY A 189 4.31 24.19 47.20
N VAL A 190 4.08 25.21 46.37
CA VAL A 190 4.49 26.59 46.67
C VAL A 190 3.46 27.54 46.04
N ALA A 191 2.83 28.39 46.86
CA ALA A 191 1.91 29.44 46.40
C ALA A 191 2.70 30.55 45.65
N PRO A 192 2.22 31.05 44.50
CA PRO A 192 2.88 32.16 43.82
C PRO A 192 2.61 33.49 44.53
N PRO A 193 3.58 34.43 44.57
CA PRO A 193 3.41 35.75 45.17
C PRO A 193 2.47 36.64 44.32
N PRO A 194 1.82 37.65 44.92
CA PRO A 194 0.85 38.49 44.24
C PRO A 194 1.53 39.42 43.21
N ARG A 195 0.90 39.56 42.03
CA ARG A 195 1.33 40.54 41.02
C ARG A 195 0.71 41.92 41.29
N PRO A 196 1.44 43.02 41.01
CA PRO A 196 0.94 44.39 41.09
C PRO A 196 -0.06 44.71 39.96
N PRO A 197 -0.88 45.76 40.13
CA PRO A 197 -1.95 46.09 39.20
C PRO A 197 -1.38 46.79 37.95
N THR A 198 -1.80 46.36 36.77
CA THR A 198 -1.54 47.15 35.55
C THR A 198 -2.77 47.12 34.64
N GLN A 199 -3.51 48.21 34.77
CA GLN A 199 -4.20 49.01 33.76
C GLN A 199 -4.75 48.31 32.50
N SER A 200 -6.06 48.42 32.42
CA SER A 200 -6.93 48.41 31.25
C SER A 200 -6.30 48.92 29.96
N SER A 201 -6.35 48.08 28.92
CA SER A 201 -6.63 48.55 27.56
C SER A 201 -7.53 47.54 26.83
N SER A 202 -8.62 48.10 26.33
CA SER A 202 -9.65 47.61 25.40
C SER A 202 -9.08 46.77 24.24
N SER A 203 -9.55 45.55 23.99
CA SER A 203 -10.82 45.12 23.37
C SER A 203 -10.67 44.75 21.89
N SER A 204 -11.19 43.56 21.57
CA SER A 204 -11.58 43.05 20.25
C SER A 204 -10.52 42.47 19.29
N ARG A 205 -10.18 41.20 19.52
CA ARG A 205 -10.26 40.15 18.49
C ARG A 205 -11.05 38.98 19.09
N PRO A 206 -11.98 38.37 18.35
CA PRO A 206 -11.60 37.07 17.79
C PRO A 206 -12.29 36.75 16.46
N SER A 207 -11.58 35.99 15.62
CA SER A 207 -12.10 34.83 14.87
C SER A 207 -11.06 34.45 13.82
N ARG A 208 -9.99 33.77 14.29
CA ARG A 208 -9.22 32.90 13.40
C ARG A 208 -10.08 31.66 13.20
N ARG A 209 -10.79 31.58 12.08
CA ARG A 209 -11.28 30.29 11.58
C ARG A 209 -10.05 29.44 11.28
N SER A 210 -9.83 28.44 12.11
CA SER A 210 -9.02 27.26 11.77
C SER A 210 -9.67 26.60 10.57
N SER A 211 -9.11 26.82 9.38
CA SER A 211 -9.26 25.92 8.24
C SER A 211 -8.05 24.98 8.23
N LEU A 212 -8.06 24.03 9.16
CA LEU A 212 -7.20 22.85 9.15
C LEU A 212 -8.08 21.70 8.62
N LEU A 213 -8.27 21.71 7.30
CA LEU A 213 -8.68 20.53 6.54
C LEU A 213 -7.44 20.10 5.77
N PHE A 214 -6.51 19.44 6.45
CA PHE A 214 -5.62 18.52 5.75
C PHE A 214 -6.39 17.21 5.66
N ALA A 215 -6.92 16.95 4.46
CA ALA A 215 -7.33 15.63 4.08
C ALA A 215 -6.11 14.73 4.22
N VAL A 216 -6.13 13.84 5.22
CA VAL A 216 -5.33 12.62 5.21
C VAL A 216 -5.98 11.72 4.16
N GLY A 217 -5.76 12.06 2.90
CA GLY A 217 -6.18 11.30 1.75
C GLY A 217 -5.05 10.36 1.38
N SER A 218 -5.01 9.19 2.01
CA SER A 218 -4.41 7.96 1.48
C SER A 218 -4.66 6.85 2.50
N VAL A 219 -5.26 5.74 2.05
CA VAL A 219 -5.75 4.57 2.81
C VAL A 219 -7.17 4.66 3.38
N ALA A 220 -7.96 5.69 3.04
CA ALA A 220 -9.40 5.63 3.25
C ALA A 220 -10.09 4.96 2.03
N ILE A 221 -10.86 3.90 2.32
CA ILE A 221 -11.93 3.30 1.50
C ILE A 221 -11.47 2.24 0.46
N VAL A 222 -11.38 0.99 0.93
CA VAL A 222 -11.88 -0.18 0.16
C VAL A 222 -12.67 -1.12 1.11
N GLY A 223 -12.89 -0.74 2.37
CA GLY A 223 -13.68 -1.52 3.32
C GLY A 223 -15.19 -1.60 3.00
N SER A 224 -15.63 -1.12 1.83
CA SER A 224 -17.02 -1.16 1.39
C SER A 224 -17.43 -2.51 0.79
N PHE A 225 -16.48 -3.41 0.49
CA PHE A 225 -16.77 -4.57 -0.37
C PHE A 225 -17.35 -5.78 0.38
N VAL A 226 -16.86 -6.09 1.60
CA VAL A 226 -17.39 -7.21 2.41
C VAL A 226 -18.87 -6.98 2.77
N ALA A 227 -19.25 -5.73 3.05
CA ALA A 227 -20.63 -5.37 3.35
C ALA A 227 -21.57 -5.52 2.13
N TYR A 228 -21.10 -5.20 0.92
CA TYR A 228 -21.92 -5.30 -0.30
C TYR A 228 -22.12 -6.76 -0.75
N ARG A 229 -21.09 -7.61 -0.62
CA ARG A 229 -21.16 -9.03 -1.02
C ARG A 229 -21.96 -9.88 -0.01
N ALA A 230 -21.97 -9.52 1.28
CA ALA A 230 -22.86 -10.11 2.29
C ALA A 230 -24.35 -9.80 2.01
N LEU A 231 -24.65 -8.62 1.46
CA LEU A 231 -26.00 -8.20 1.07
C LEU A 231 -26.50 -8.92 -0.20
N MET A 232 -25.61 -9.24 -1.15
CA MET A 232 -25.98 -9.88 -2.42
C MET A 232 -26.11 -11.41 -2.34
N LYS A 233 -25.53 -12.08 -1.32
CA LYS A 233 -25.75 -13.52 -1.06
C LYS A 233 -27.04 -13.80 -0.26
N SER A 234 -27.83 -12.76 0.07
CA SER A 234 -29.07 -12.83 0.86
C SER A 234 -30.36 -12.93 0.01
N HIS A 235 -30.25 -13.07 -1.32
CA HIS A 235 -31.39 -13.17 -2.24
C HIS A 235 -31.28 -14.36 -3.19
#